data_AF-A0A4Q5D399-F1
#
_entry.id   AF-A0A4Q5D399-F1
#
_cell.length_a   1.000
_cell.length_b   1.000
_cell.length_c   1.000
_cell.angle_alpha   90.00
_cell.angle_beta   90.00
_cell.angle_gamma   90.00
#
_symmetry.space_group_name_H-M   'P 1'
#
loop_
_entity.id
_entity.type
_entity.pdbx_description
1 polymer ?
#
loop_
_entity_poly.entity_id
_entity_poly.type
_entity_poly.pdbx_seq_one_letter_code
_entity_poly.pdbx_strand_id
1 'polypeptide(L)'
;MDRKKETMVRKIEYLKETIYHCENNLQYIKRLQALKYWLLKLDVLLDNSNDEIYRKYFYSDKGYSFFDRICLSITDYQYGNKPFNY
;
A
#
# COMPACT_ATOMS: atom_id res chain seq x y z
N MET A 1 18.64 10.63 1.84
CA MET A 1 17.78 9.43 1.77
C MET A 1 18.42 8.46 0.78
N ASP A 2 18.44 7.15 1.07
CA ASP A 2 18.99 6.15 0.13
C ASP A 2 18.21 6.18 -1.20
N ARG A 3 18.91 6.24 -2.35
CA ARG A 3 18.28 6.28 -3.70
C ARG A 3 17.30 5.13 -3.92
N LYS A 4 17.55 3.95 -3.33
CA LYS A 4 16.65 2.80 -3.42
C LYS A 4 15.35 3.05 -2.65
N LYS A 5 15.44 3.59 -1.43
CA LYS A 5 14.26 3.95 -0.61
C LYS A 5 13.41 4.99 -1.32
N GLU A 6 14.03 6.04 -1.83
CA GLU A 6 13.32 7.10 -2.56
C GLU A 6 12.59 6.56 -3.80
N THR A 7 13.23 5.66 -4.56
CA THR A 7 12.60 5.03 -5.72
C THR A 7 11.39 4.17 -5.32
N MET A 8 11.45 3.45 -4.20
CA MET A 8 10.34 2.66 -3.70
C MET A 8 9.18 3.54 -3.22
N VAL A 9 9.49 4.61 -2.48
CA VAL A 9 8.49 5.59 -2.03
C VAL A 9 7.77 6.22 -3.23
N ARG A 10 8.49 6.64 -4.28
CA ARG A 10 7.88 7.17 -5.51
C ARG A 10 6.95 6.16 -6.18
N LYS A 11 7.33 4.87 -6.22
CA LYS A 11 6.47 3.80 -6.76
C LYS A 11 5.21 3.61 -5.91
N ILE A 12 5.33 3.65 -4.58
CA ILE A 12 4.18 3.53 -3.67
C ILE A 12 3.22 4.70 -3.85
N GLU A 13 3.72 5.94 -3.91
CA GLU A 13 2.86 7.12 -4.12
C GLU A 13 2.17 7.07 -5.49
N TYR A 14 2.89 6.73 -6.56
CA TYR A 14 2.28 6.55 -7.88
C TYR A 14 1.16 5.50 -7.87
N LEU A 15 1.39 4.34 -7.23
CA LEU A 15 0.38 3.28 -7.13
C LEU A 15 -0.81 3.71 -6.28
N LYS A 16 -0.58 4.51 -5.23
CA LYS A 16 -1.61 5.06 -4.36
C LYS A 16 -2.48 6.08 -5.10
N GLU A 17 -1.91 6.98 -5.89
CA GLU A 17 -2.68 7.94 -6.70
C GLU A 17 -3.51 7.22 -7.77
N THR A 18 -2.90 6.24 -8.44
CA THR A 18 -3.54 5.54 -9.53
C THR A 18 -4.57 4.49 -9.11
N ILE A 19 -4.70 4.19 -7.82
CA ILE A 19 -5.75 3.29 -7.32
C ILE A 19 -7.15 3.90 -7.51
N TYR A 20 -7.26 5.22 -7.40
CA TYR A 20 -8.51 5.97 -7.60
C TYR A 20 -8.95 6.00 -9.07
N HIS A 21 -8.07 5.62 -9.99
CA HIS A 21 -8.33 5.58 -11.43
C HIS A 21 -8.54 4.15 -11.96
N CYS A 22 -8.76 3.17 -11.07
CA CYS A 22 -9.10 1.82 -11.52
C CYS A 22 -10.51 1.81 -12.10
N GLU A 23 -10.68 1.15 -13.24
CA GLU A 23 -11.97 1.06 -13.94
C GLU A 23 -12.69 -0.27 -13.69
N ASN A 24 -12.00 -1.24 -13.07
CA ASN A 24 -12.58 -2.54 -12.77
C ASN A 24 -11.87 -3.22 -11.60
N ASN A 25 -12.52 -4.27 -11.11
CA ASN A 25 -12.08 -5.10 -9.99
C ASN A 25 -10.67 -5.71 -10.21
N LEU A 26 -10.35 -6.10 -11.45
CA LEU A 26 -9.04 -6.68 -11.78
C LEU A 26 -7.91 -5.65 -11.66
N GLN A 27 -8.11 -4.43 -12.17
CA GLN A 27 -7.15 -3.35 -12.03
C GLN A 27 -6.95 -2.98 -10.55
N TYR A 28 -8.04 -2.88 -9.79
CA TYR A 28 -8.01 -2.55 -8.37
C TYR A 28 -7.22 -3.57 -7.55
N ILE A 29 -7.53 -4.87 -7.67
CA ILE A 29 -6.83 -5.89 -6.88
C ILE A 29 -5.36 -6.01 -7.28
N LYS A 30 -5.02 -5.88 -8.56
CA LYS A 30 -3.61 -5.83 -9.02
C LYS A 30 -2.86 -4.65 -8.42
N ARG A 31 -3.51 -3.48 -8.32
CA ARG A 31 -2.91 -2.28 -7.71
C ARG A 31 -2.68 -2.47 -6.21
N LEU A 32 -3.64 -3.05 -5.49
CA LEU A 32 -3.49 -3.38 -4.06
C LEU A 32 -2.35 -4.38 -3.83
N GLN A 33 -2.27 -5.45 -4.63
CA GLN A 33 -1.20 -6.44 -4.54
C GLN A 33 0.17 -5.81 -4.80
N ALA A 34 0.27 -4.92 -5.79
CA ALA A 34 1.49 -4.17 -6.06
C ALA A 34 1.88 -3.25 -4.90
N LEU A 35 0.92 -2.52 -4.30
CA LEU A 35 1.14 -1.69 -3.12
C LEU A 35 1.68 -2.53 -1.96
N LYS A 36 1.04 -3.66 -1.64
CA LYS A 36 1.50 -4.58 -0.59
C LYS A 36 2.93 -5.06 -0.84
N TYR A 37 3.25 -5.44 -2.07
CA TYR A 37 4.60 -5.88 -2.44
C TYR A 37 5.66 -4.80 -2.22
N TRP A 38 5.42 -3.57 -2.71
CA TRP A 38 6.39 -2.49 -2.57
C TRP A 38 6.54 -2.01 -1.13
N LEU A 39 5.45 -2.02 -0.34
CA LEU A 39 5.50 -1.74 1.09
C LEU A 39 6.36 -2.79 1.82
N LEU A 40 6.13 -4.09 1.60
CA LEU A 40 6.96 -5.13 2.22
C LEU A 40 8.44 -5.01 1.84
N LYS A 41 8.74 -4.66 0.58
CA LYS A 41 10.13 -4.39 0.16
C LYS A 41 10.73 -3.17 0.84
N LEU A 42 9.93 -2.12 1.06
CA LEU A 42 10.37 -0.92 1.74
C LEU A 42 10.65 -1.21 3.21
N ASP A 43 9.79 -1.96 3.88
CA ASP A 43 9.93 -2.36 5.29
C ASP A 43 11.27 -3.05 5.57
N VAL A 44 11.68 -3.98 4.71
CA VAL A 44 13.00 -4.65 4.79
C VAL A 44 14.19 -3.68 4.73
N LEU A 45 14.02 -2.50 4.13
CA LEU A 45 15.07 -1.47 4.06
C LEU A 45 15.02 -0.47 5.22
N LEU A 46 13.95 -0.46 6.02
CA LEU A 46 13.81 0.46 7.14
C LEU A 46 14.54 -0.11 8.36
N ASP A 47 15.68 0.49 8.71
CA ASP A 47 16.52 0.00 9.80
C ASP A 47 15.93 0.26 11.19
N ASN A 48 14.95 1.15 11.36
CA ASN A 48 14.34 1.48 12.65
C ASN A 48 12.93 2.09 12.53
N SER A 49 12.12 1.88 13.58
CA SER A 49 10.75 2.41 13.74
C SER A 49 10.64 3.94 13.89
N ASN A 50 11.77 4.64 14.06
CA ASN A 50 11.83 6.10 14.11
C ASN A 50 11.97 6.77 12.73
N ASP A 51 12.04 6.00 11.65
CA ASP A 51 12.03 6.55 10.29
C ASP A 51 10.66 7.21 10.00
N GLU A 52 10.66 8.44 9.49
CA GLU A 52 9.45 9.15 9.09
C GLU A 52 8.65 8.36 8.04
N ILE A 53 9.37 7.62 7.17
CA ILE A 53 8.77 6.73 6.18
C ILE A 53 8.06 5.57 6.88
N TYR A 54 8.66 5.01 7.93
CA TYR A 54 8.00 3.96 8.72
C TYR A 54 6.71 4.49 9.32
N ARG A 55 6.78 5.66 9.95
CA ARG A 55 5.62 6.31 10.58
C ARG A 55 4.50 6.60 9.59
N LYS A 56 4.84 6.98 8.36
CA LYS A 56 3.88 7.30 7.31
C LYS A 56 3.10 6.09 6.81
N TYR A 57 3.75 4.94 6.65
CA TYR A 57 3.14 3.79 5.97
C TYR A 57 2.75 2.62 6.89
N PHE A 58 3.49 2.42 7.99
CA PHE A 58 3.36 1.23 8.84
C PHE A 58 2.88 1.52 10.26
N TYR A 59 2.91 2.78 10.69
CA TYR A 59 2.43 3.18 12.00
C TYR A 59 1.07 3.88 11.93
N SER A 60 0.26 3.68 12.96
CA SER A 60 -0.91 4.48 13.25
C SER A 60 -1.05 4.61 14.77
N ASP A 61 -1.38 5.79 15.26
CA ASP A 61 -1.72 6.00 16.67
C ASP A 61 -3.15 5.52 16.98
N LYS A 62 -4.04 5.52 15.99
CA LYS A 62 -5.45 5.16 16.11
C LYS A 62 -5.95 4.40 14.88
N GLY A 63 -6.16 3.10 15.07
CA GLY A 63 -6.72 2.20 14.06
C GLY A 63 -5.66 1.62 13.13
N TYR A 64 -5.99 1.54 11.84
CA TYR A 64 -5.17 0.86 10.85
C TYR A 64 -4.21 1.82 10.15
N SER A 65 -2.92 1.42 10.08
CA SER A 65 -1.91 2.08 9.25
C SER A 65 -2.27 2.00 7.77
N PHE A 66 -1.52 2.69 6.91
CA PHE A 66 -1.73 2.55 5.47
C PHE A 66 -1.52 1.10 5.01
N PHE A 67 -0.46 0.44 5.47
CA PHE A 67 -0.19 -0.96 5.17
C PHE A 67 -1.34 -1.88 5.61
N ASP A 68 -1.86 -1.68 6.83
CA ASP A 68 -2.98 -2.48 7.35
C ASP A 68 -4.22 -2.32 6.47
N ARG A 69 -4.55 -1.09 6.06
CA ARG A 69 -5.69 -0.81 5.18
C ARG A 69 -5.55 -1.53 3.84
N ILE A 70 -4.35 -1.56 3.25
CA ILE A 70 -4.10 -2.31 2.01
C ILE A 70 -4.34 -3.81 2.23
N CYS A 71 -3.83 -4.37 3.33
CA CYS A 71 -4.06 -5.79 3.66
C CYS A 71 -5.54 -6.10 3.89
N LEU A 72 -6.28 -5.22 4.57
CA LEU A 72 -7.71 -5.36 4.79
C LEU A 72 -8.48 -5.27 3.47
N SER A 73 -8.19 -4.30 2.60
CA SER A 73 -8.86 -4.19 1.30
C SER A 73 -8.63 -5.41 0.40
N ILE A 74 -7.45 -6.04 0.45
CA ILE A 74 -7.18 -7.30 -0.25
C ILE A 74 -8.05 -8.42 0.35
N THR A 75 -8.12 -8.49 1.67
CA THR A 75 -8.90 -9.49 2.40
C THR A 75 -10.40 -9.36 2.09
N ASP A 76 -10.94 -8.14 2.14
CA ASP A 76 -12.33 -7.83 1.77
C ASP A 76 -12.63 -8.26 0.34
N TYR A 77 -11.73 -7.94 -0.60
CA TYR A 77 -11.88 -8.36 -2.00
C TYR A 77 -11.92 -9.88 -2.14
N GLN A 78 -11.11 -10.62 -1.37
CA GLN A 78 -11.11 -12.09 -1.36
C GLN A 78 -12.42 -12.69 -0.81
N TYR A 79 -13.07 -12.00 0.13
CA TYR A 79 -14.40 -12.36 0.62
C TYR A 79 -15.54 -11.96 -0.33
N GLY A 80 -15.22 -11.39 -1.50
CA GLY A 80 -16.21 -11.01 -2.50
C GLY A 80 -16.72 -9.57 -2.37
N ASN A 81 -16.23 -8.80 -1.40
CA ASN A 81 -16.54 -7.38 -1.27
C ASN A 81 -15.76 -6.59 -2.33
N LYS A 82 -16.35 -6.48 -3.52
CA LYS A 82 -15.75 -5.82 -4.67
C LYS A 82 -16.13 -4.33 -4.69
N PRO A 83 -15.17 -3.43 -4.97
CA PRO A 83 -15.47 -1.99 -5.04
C PRO A 83 -16.29 -1.60 -6.27
N PHE A 84 -16.23 -2.39 -7.35
CA PHE A 84 -17.02 -2.16 -8.56
C PHE A 84 -18.10 -3.23 -8.66
N ASN A 85 -19.36 -2.83 -8.42
CA ASN A 85 -20.54 -3.66 -8.60
C ASN A 85 -21.24 -3.20 -9.88
N TYR A 86 -21.08 -3.97 -10.95
CA TYR A 86 -21.81 -3.80 -12.21
C TYR A 86 -22.87 -4.90 -12.31
#